data_AF-A0A2W5ZCI5-F1
#
_entry.id   AF-A0A2W5ZCI5-F1
#
_cell.length_a   1.000
_cell.length_b   1.000
_cell.length_c   1.000
_cell.angle_alpha   90.00
_cell.angle_beta   90.00
_cell.angle_gamma   90.00
#
_symmetry.space_group_name_H-M   'P 1'
#
loop_
_entity.id
_entity.type
_entity.pdbx_description
1 polymer ?
#
loop_
_entity_poly.entity_id
_entity_poly.type
_entity_poly.pdbx_seq_one_letter_code
_entity_poly.pdbx_strand_id
1 'polypeptide(L)'
;MERMEPYYILMKLPGSGELQYLLMTPFTPQNRDNMISWMAAKSDFPDYGKMLFYQLPKEKLVYGPNQIEAMINQNTTISQQLTLWDQKGSSVFRGKLIVTPIENSFLYVVPQYLTARGAKFPQLKRVIAVAGDKVVMEPTLEEARKQPLAGSPQPPAPRPPALEQARTQLEEARKAMQHGDWTKFGMAMEKLERQLTEPRQRRVRHSRIIS
;
A
#
# COMPACT_ATOMS: atom_id res chain seq x y z
N MET A 1 5.12 17.08 -19.78
CA MET A 1 4.88 16.50 -18.45
C MET A 1 3.64 17.17 -17.90
N GLU A 2 2.52 16.46 -17.88
CA GLU A 2 1.31 17.00 -17.25
C GLU A 2 1.45 16.84 -15.74
N ARG A 3 1.42 17.96 -15.01
CA ARG A 3 1.44 17.92 -13.55
C ARG A 3 0.11 17.34 -13.08
N MET A 4 0.16 16.36 -12.19
CA MET A 4 -1.06 15.90 -11.54
C MET A 4 -1.72 17.06 -10.81
N GLU A 5 -2.98 17.31 -11.13
CA GLU A 5 -3.78 18.24 -10.35
C GLU A 5 -4.02 17.65 -8.95
N PRO A 6 -4.04 18.49 -7.89
CA PRO A 6 -4.43 18.06 -6.57
C PRO A 6 -5.81 17.36 -6.56
N TYR A 7 -6.01 16.45 -5.62
CA TYR A 7 -7.29 15.76 -5.43
C TYR A 7 -7.56 15.52 -3.96
N TYR A 8 -8.84 15.46 -3.63
CA TYR A 8 -9.28 15.19 -2.27
C TYR A 8 -9.20 13.69 -1.97
N ILE A 9 -8.67 13.36 -0.79
CA ILE A 9 -8.56 12.00 -0.30
C ILE A 9 -8.88 11.95 1.19
N LEU A 10 -9.54 10.88 1.61
CA LEU A 10 -9.84 10.58 3.00
C LEU A 10 -8.93 9.44 3.46
N MET A 11 -7.98 9.72 4.34
CA MET A 11 -7.01 8.72 4.81
C MET A 11 -6.47 9.03 6.21
N LYS A 12 -5.84 8.03 6.84
CA LYS A 12 -5.10 8.23 8.09
C LYS A 12 -3.68 8.64 7.76
N LEU A 13 -3.21 9.75 8.32
CA LEU A 13 -1.81 10.15 8.17
C LEU A 13 -0.88 9.14 8.87
N PRO A 14 0.35 8.92 8.37
CA PRO A 14 1.34 8.12 9.07
C PRO A 14 1.53 8.62 10.51
N GLY A 15 1.42 7.73 11.49
CA GLY A 15 1.50 8.07 12.92
C GLY A 15 0.21 8.64 13.54
N SER A 16 -0.85 8.88 12.75
CA SER A 16 -2.16 9.28 13.25
C SER A 16 -3.15 8.11 13.19
N GLY A 17 -3.93 7.94 14.26
CA GLY A 17 -5.06 6.99 14.29
C GLY A 17 -6.33 7.54 13.64
N GLU A 18 -6.36 8.84 13.37
CA GLU A 18 -7.53 9.60 12.93
C GLU A 18 -7.59 9.71 11.41
N LEU A 19 -8.82 9.59 10.90
CA LEU A 19 -9.12 9.76 9.49
C LEU A 19 -9.17 11.27 9.18
N GLN A 20 -8.50 11.71 8.13
CA GLN A 20 -8.43 13.13 7.74
C GLN A 20 -8.77 13.31 6.26
N TYR A 21 -9.54 14.36 5.97
CA TYR A 21 -9.85 14.82 4.64
C TYR A 21 -8.77 15.80 4.18
N LEU A 22 -8.10 15.45 3.09
CA LEU A 22 -6.87 16.09 2.63
C LEU A 22 -7.00 16.47 1.16
N LEU A 23 -6.56 17.66 0.79
CA LEU A 23 -6.27 18.00 -0.61
C LEU A 23 -4.81 17.65 -0.88
N MET A 24 -4.55 16.60 -1.65
CA MET A 24 -3.22 16.02 -1.82
C MET A 24 -2.71 16.12 -3.27
N THR A 25 -1.40 16.28 -3.43
CA THR A 25 -0.69 16.07 -4.69
C THR A 25 0.59 15.25 -4.48
N PRO A 26 0.85 14.22 -5.31
CA PRO A 26 2.16 13.59 -5.34
C PRO A 26 3.20 14.57 -5.87
N PHE A 27 4.46 14.42 -5.42
CA PHE A 27 5.56 15.27 -5.83
C PHE A 27 6.70 14.43 -6.42
N THR A 28 6.89 14.62 -7.72
CA THR A 28 8.00 14.05 -8.49
C THR A 28 8.95 15.20 -8.88
N PRO A 29 10.23 15.16 -8.49
CA PRO A 29 11.18 16.22 -8.81
C PRO A 29 11.35 16.39 -10.32
N GLN A 30 11.73 17.60 -10.74
CA GLN A 30 12.11 17.81 -12.13
C GLN A 30 13.25 16.86 -12.53
N ASN A 31 13.14 16.25 -13.70
CA ASN A 31 14.12 15.31 -14.27
C ASN A 31 14.32 14.01 -13.47
N ARG A 32 13.36 13.65 -12.60
CA ARG A 32 13.30 12.34 -11.94
C ARG A 32 11.99 11.68 -12.32
N ASP A 33 12.02 10.38 -12.57
CA ASP A 33 10.79 9.63 -12.79
C ASP A 33 10.18 9.13 -11.47
N ASN A 34 11.01 8.95 -10.43
CA ASN A 34 10.59 8.41 -9.13
C ASN A 34 9.99 9.50 -8.25
N MET A 35 8.90 9.16 -7.57
CA MET A 35 8.30 10.02 -6.55
C MET A 35 9.16 10.00 -5.30
N ILE A 36 9.40 11.18 -4.72
CA ILE A 36 10.21 11.31 -3.49
C ILE A 36 9.40 11.82 -2.30
N SER A 37 8.20 12.35 -2.55
CA SER A 37 7.35 12.95 -1.53
C SER A 37 5.93 13.16 -2.04
N TRP A 38 5.03 13.50 -1.14
CA TRP A 38 3.72 14.07 -1.46
C TRP A 38 3.43 15.23 -0.51
N MET A 39 2.58 16.14 -0.96
CA MET A 39 2.15 17.30 -0.20
C MET A 39 0.64 17.25 -0.05
N ALA A 40 0.13 17.63 1.12
CA ALA A 40 -1.30 17.75 1.33
C ALA A 40 -1.65 18.97 2.18
N ALA A 41 -2.84 19.52 1.99
CA ALA A 41 -3.46 20.48 2.89
C ALA A 41 -4.62 19.81 3.62
N LYS A 42 -4.68 19.98 4.95
CA LYS A 42 -5.79 19.50 5.77
C LYS A 42 -7.05 20.30 5.47
N SER A 43 -8.17 19.60 5.33
CA SER A 43 -9.49 20.20 5.07
C SER A 43 -10.44 20.09 6.26
N ASP A 44 -9.98 19.53 7.39
CA ASP A 44 -10.76 19.39 8.62
C ASP A 44 -10.33 20.41 9.69
N PHE A 45 -11.28 20.87 10.49
CA PHE A 45 -11.00 21.66 11.69
C PHE A 45 -10.44 20.78 12.82
N PRO A 46 -9.58 21.33 13.71
CA PRO A 46 -9.12 22.72 13.80
C PRO A 46 -7.95 23.07 12.86
N ASP A 47 -7.43 22.10 12.12
CA ASP A 47 -6.21 22.24 11.33
C ASP A 47 -6.45 22.68 9.87
N TYR A 48 -7.60 23.24 9.55
CA TYR A 48 -7.98 23.60 8.19
C TYR A 48 -6.93 24.51 7.54
N GLY A 49 -6.52 24.15 6.32
CA GLY A 49 -5.50 24.87 5.55
C GLY A 49 -4.06 24.59 5.97
N LYS A 50 -3.80 23.86 7.07
CA LYS A 50 -2.43 23.47 7.43
C LYS A 50 -1.89 22.49 6.39
N MET A 51 -0.74 22.84 5.82
CA MET A 51 -0.04 21.99 4.88
C MET A 51 0.86 21.00 5.61
N LEU A 52 1.00 19.82 5.01
CA LEU A 52 1.97 18.82 5.38
C LEU A 52 2.75 18.37 4.16
N PHE A 53 4.03 18.12 4.38
CA PHE A 53 4.93 17.58 3.38
C PHE A 53 5.49 16.27 3.93
N TYR A 54 5.24 15.17 3.24
CA TYR A 54 5.74 13.86 3.63
C TYR A 54 6.82 13.41 2.66
N GLN A 55 8.04 13.28 3.18
CA GLN A 55 9.17 12.78 2.42
C GLN A 55 9.29 11.27 2.55
N LEU A 56 9.50 10.61 1.42
CA LEU A 56 9.64 9.16 1.39
C LEU A 56 11.04 8.72 1.84
N PRO A 57 11.16 7.55 2.49
CA PRO A 57 12.46 6.98 2.83
C PRO A 57 13.32 6.81 1.58
N LYS A 58 14.59 7.22 1.64
CA LYS A 58 15.50 7.17 0.49
C LYS A 58 15.87 5.74 0.07
N GLU A 59 15.68 4.75 0.94
CA GLU A 59 16.00 3.35 0.62
C GLU A 59 14.96 2.68 -0.30
N LYS A 60 13.77 3.27 -0.47
CA LYS A 60 12.69 2.68 -1.27
C LYS A 60 12.50 3.42 -2.59
N LEU A 61 12.64 2.68 -3.70
CA LEU A 61 12.25 3.15 -5.02
C LEU A 61 10.73 3.19 -5.12
N VAL A 62 10.16 4.37 -5.32
CA VAL A 62 8.72 4.58 -5.51
C VAL A 62 8.50 5.14 -6.91
N TYR A 63 7.81 4.37 -7.74
CA TYR A 63 7.45 4.79 -9.10
C TYR A 63 6.60 6.07 -9.07
N GLY A 64 6.90 7.02 -9.94
CA GLY A 64 6.07 8.21 -10.10
C GLY A 64 4.87 7.98 -11.02
N PRO A 65 3.88 8.90 -11.03
CA PRO A 65 2.67 8.79 -11.85
C PRO A 65 2.93 8.46 -13.33
N ASN A 66 3.93 9.10 -13.95
CA ASN A 66 4.26 8.88 -15.36
C ASN A 66 4.76 7.44 -15.63
N GLN A 67 5.53 6.88 -14.70
CA GLN A 67 6.00 5.50 -14.82
C GLN A 67 4.84 4.52 -14.70
N ILE A 68 3.92 4.77 -13.78
CA ILE A 68 2.72 3.95 -13.60
C ILE A 68 1.83 3.98 -14.85
N GLU A 69 1.59 5.16 -15.43
CA GLU A 69 0.87 5.27 -16.71
C GLU A 69 1.57 4.48 -17.83
N ALA A 70 2.90 4.57 -17.92
CA ALA A 70 3.68 3.80 -18.89
C ALA A 70 3.53 2.27 -18.66
N MET A 71 3.62 1.80 -17.41
CA MET A 71 3.44 0.40 -17.07
C MET A 71 2.03 -0.10 -17.43
N ILE A 72 0.99 0.70 -17.18
CA ILE A 72 -0.39 0.38 -17.55
C ILE A 72 -0.52 0.26 -19.07
N ASN A 73 0.03 1.22 -19.82
CA ASN A 73 -0.05 1.24 -21.29
C ASN A 73 0.73 0.09 -21.95
N GLN A 74 1.82 -0.35 -21.34
CA GLN A 74 2.63 -1.48 -21.81
C GLN A 74 2.03 -2.85 -21.44
N ASN A 75 1.03 -2.89 -20.55
CA ASN A 75 0.39 -4.15 -20.16
C ASN A 75 -0.49 -4.68 -21.31
N THR A 76 -0.07 -5.80 -21.90
CA THR A 76 -0.71 -6.40 -23.08
C THR A 76 -2.16 -6.80 -22.82
N THR A 77 -2.46 -7.38 -21.66
CA THR A 77 -3.83 -7.79 -21.28
C THR A 77 -4.77 -6.59 -21.20
N ILE A 78 -4.32 -5.50 -20.57
CA ILE A 78 -5.10 -4.26 -20.49
C ILE A 78 -5.31 -3.69 -21.89
N SER A 79 -4.24 -3.52 -22.66
CA SER A 79 -4.30 -2.93 -24.01
C SER A 79 -5.19 -3.72 -24.97
N GLN A 80 -5.14 -5.05 -24.94
CA GLN A 80 -6.04 -5.90 -25.72
C GLN A 80 -7.50 -5.68 -25.31
N GLN A 81 -7.79 -5.67 -24.02
CA GLN A 81 -9.16 -5.54 -23.51
C GLN A 81 -9.75 -4.16 -23.78
N LEU A 82 -8.98 -3.08 -23.61
CA LEU A 82 -9.41 -1.73 -23.97
C LEU A 82 -9.67 -1.63 -25.49
N THR A 83 -8.80 -2.21 -26.31
CA THR A 83 -8.99 -2.24 -27.78
C THR A 83 -10.25 -3.00 -28.19
N LEU A 84 -10.63 -4.06 -27.47
CA LEU A 84 -11.87 -4.80 -27.74
C LEU A 84 -13.12 -4.03 -27.31
N TRP A 85 -13.04 -3.28 -26.21
CA TRP A 85 -14.15 -2.46 -25.72
C TRP A 85 -14.35 -1.18 -26.51
N ASP A 86 -13.28 -0.63 -27.06
CA ASP A 86 -13.30 0.55 -27.92
C ASP A 86 -13.65 0.19 -29.37
N GLN A 87 -14.71 -0.61 -29.53
CA GLN A 87 -15.19 -1.10 -30.82
C GLN A 87 -16.71 -0.97 -30.94
N LYS A 88 -17.18 -1.01 -32.18
CA LYS A 88 -18.59 -1.23 -32.56
C LYS A 88 -19.60 -0.39 -31.78
N GLY A 89 -19.30 0.90 -31.62
CA GLY A 89 -20.22 1.85 -30.98
C GLY A 89 -20.18 1.82 -29.47
N SER A 90 -19.07 1.39 -28.86
CA SER A 90 -18.74 1.75 -27.48
C SER A 90 -17.47 2.58 -27.47
N SER A 91 -17.33 3.45 -26.46
CA SER A 91 -16.13 4.26 -26.24
C SER A 91 -15.62 4.05 -24.82
N VAL A 92 -14.31 3.88 -24.70
CA VAL A 92 -13.63 3.66 -23.42
C VAL A 92 -13.01 4.96 -22.91
N PHE A 93 -13.20 5.27 -21.63
CA PHE A 93 -12.63 6.45 -20.99
C PHE A 93 -11.81 6.03 -19.78
N ARG A 94 -10.56 6.48 -19.75
CA ARG A 94 -9.70 6.37 -18.58
C ARG A 94 -9.95 7.55 -17.65
N GLY A 95 -10.25 7.28 -16.39
CA GLY A 95 -10.37 8.32 -15.37
C GLY A 95 -9.01 8.81 -14.85
N LYS A 96 -9.05 9.73 -13.89
CA LYS A 96 -7.86 10.28 -13.25
C LYS A 96 -7.11 9.21 -12.45
N LEU A 97 -5.78 9.20 -12.56
CA LEU A 97 -4.92 8.41 -11.69
C LEU A 97 -4.96 8.96 -10.26
N ILE A 98 -5.28 8.09 -9.31
CA ILE A 98 -5.30 8.40 -7.88
C ILE A 98 -4.11 7.68 -7.25
N VAL A 99 -3.22 8.44 -6.61
CA VAL A 99 -2.10 7.91 -5.83
C VAL A 99 -2.52 7.87 -4.37
N THR A 100 -2.54 6.69 -3.76
CA THR A 100 -2.97 6.50 -2.37
C THR A 100 -1.81 5.95 -1.55
N PRO A 101 -1.30 6.69 -0.55
CA PRO A 101 -0.28 6.18 0.34
C PRO A 101 -0.85 5.05 1.21
N ILE A 102 -0.14 3.93 1.31
CA ILE A 102 -0.46 2.81 2.21
C ILE A 102 0.81 2.47 2.98
N GLU A 103 0.83 2.75 4.27
CA GLU A 103 2.01 2.56 5.14
C GLU A 103 3.29 3.20 4.53
N ASN A 104 4.20 2.37 4.03
CA ASN A 104 5.47 2.78 3.42
C ASN A 104 5.52 2.46 1.90
N SER A 105 4.36 2.39 1.25
CA SER A 105 4.19 2.15 -0.18
C SER A 105 3.02 2.98 -0.74
N PHE A 106 2.72 2.79 -2.03
CA PHE A 106 1.60 3.44 -2.70
C PHE A 106 0.79 2.44 -3.49
N LEU A 107 -0.52 2.66 -3.44
CA LEU A 107 -1.48 2.06 -4.35
C LEU A 107 -1.91 3.11 -5.37
N TYR A 108 -1.74 2.78 -6.63
CA TYR A 108 -2.17 3.58 -7.76
C TYR A 108 -3.47 3.02 -8.29
N VAL A 109 -4.48 3.86 -8.45
CA VAL A 109 -5.82 3.42 -8.87
C VAL A 109 -6.28 4.26 -10.05
N VAL A 110 -6.71 3.60 -11.12
CA VAL A 110 -7.27 4.24 -12.32
C VAL A 110 -8.60 3.59 -12.67
N PRO A 111 -9.73 4.30 -12.55
CA PRO A 111 -11.02 3.78 -13.00
C PRO A 111 -11.12 3.81 -14.53
N GLN A 112 -11.75 2.78 -15.10
CA GLN A 112 -12.04 2.66 -16.53
C GLN A 112 -13.54 2.66 -16.75
N TYR A 113 -14.02 3.59 -17.56
CA TYR A 113 -15.43 3.78 -17.88
C TYR A 113 -15.73 3.37 -19.32
N LEU A 114 -16.96 2.96 -19.56
CA LEU A 114 -17.48 2.64 -20.89
C LEU A 114 -18.76 3.44 -21.14
N THR A 115 -18.92 3.96 -22.35
CA THR A 115 -20.21 4.47 -22.85
C THR A 115 -20.62 3.72 -24.10
N ALA A 116 -21.90 3.37 -24.20
CA ALA A 116 -22.49 2.93 -25.46
C ALA A 116 -22.88 4.12 -26.34
N ARG A 117 -22.89 3.92 -27.67
CA ARG A 117 -23.34 4.90 -28.66
C ARG A 117 -24.78 5.30 -28.38
N GLY A 118 -25.00 6.60 -28.19
CA GLY A 118 -26.31 7.17 -27.85
C GLY A 118 -26.61 7.27 -26.34
N ALA A 119 -25.80 6.64 -25.48
CA ALA A 119 -25.89 6.83 -24.04
C ALA A 119 -25.05 8.04 -23.61
N LYS A 120 -25.59 8.86 -22.68
CA LYS A 120 -24.92 10.08 -22.20
C LYS A 120 -24.09 9.89 -20.93
N PHE A 121 -24.13 8.71 -20.31
CA PHE A 121 -23.55 8.46 -18.98
C PHE A 121 -22.49 7.34 -19.03
N PRO A 122 -21.22 7.66 -18.73
CA PRO A 122 -20.17 6.65 -18.58
C PRO A 122 -20.42 5.74 -17.39
N GLN A 123 -20.23 4.43 -17.58
CA GLN A 123 -20.35 3.42 -16.52
C GLN A 123 -18.98 2.87 -16.16
N LEU A 124 -18.67 2.79 -14.86
CA LEU A 124 -17.45 2.14 -14.39
C LEU A 124 -17.48 0.66 -14.79
N LYS A 125 -16.48 0.21 -15.54
CA LYS A 125 -16.38 -1.18 -16.02
C LYS A 125 -15.25 -1.96 -15.37
N ARG A 126 -14.13 -1.29 -15.11
CA ARG A 126 -12.96 -1.84 -14.44
C ARG A 126 -12.27 -0.80 -13.58
N VAL A 127 -11.45 -1.31 -12.68
CA VAL A 127 -10.47 -0.57 -11.90
C VAL A 127 -9.11 -1.19 -12.19
N ILE A 128 -8.17 -0.38 -12.66
CA ILE A 128 -6.77 -0.76 -12.76
C ILE A 128 -6.11 -0.36 -11.44
N ALA A 129 -5.42 -1.30 -10.80
CA ALA A 129 -4.65 -1.04 -9.60
C ALA A 129 -3.19 -1.43 -9.82
N VAL A 130 -2.27 -0.58 -9.37
CA VAL A 130 -0.83 -0.84 -9.42
C VAL A 130 -0.24 -0.70 -8.03
N ALA A 131 0.55 -1.70 -7.62
CA ALA A 131 1.29 -1.68 -6.37
C ALA A 131 2.66 -2.31 -6.59
N GLY A 132 3.72 -1.50 -6.42
CA GLY A 132 5.07 -1.89 -6.81
C GLY A 132 5.16 -2.12 -8.32
N ASP A 133 5.58 -3.32 -8.72
CA ASP A 133 5.74 -3.77 -10.10
C ASP A 133 4.50 -4.48 -10.67
N LYS A 134 3.46 -4.67 -9.86
CA LYS A 134 2.27 -5.44 -10.24
C LYS A 134 1.13 -4.55 -10.69
N VAL A 135 0.63 -4.83 -11.90
CA VAL A 135 -0.53 -4.18 -12.51
C VAL A 135 -1.66 -5.19 -12.59
N VAL A 136 -2.83 -4.87 -12.04
CA VAL A 136 -4.04 -5.71 -12.12
C VAL A 136 -5.20 -4.88 -12.64
N MET A 137 -6.16 -5.52 -13.31
CA MET A 137 -7.38 -4.88 -13.79
C MET A 137 -8.58 -5.75 -13.47
N GLU A 138 -9.44 -5.27 -12.58
CA GLU A 138 -10.56 -6.02 -12.03
C GLU A 138 -11.87 -5.22 -12.09
N PRO A 139 -13.05 -5.85 -11.97
CA PRO A 139 -14.33 -5.14 -11.96
C PRO A 139 -14.44 -4.09 -10.84
N THR A 140 -13.87 -4.38 -9.68
CA THR A 140 -13.91 -3.50 -8.51
C THR A 140 -12.54 -3.34 -7.84
N LEU A 141 -12.37 -2.27 -7.06
CA LEU A 141 -11.17 -2.08 -6.24
C LEU A 141 -11.00 -3.19 -5.19
N GLU A 142 -12.10 -3.69 -4.63
CA GLU A 142 -12.06 -4.79 -3.66
C GLU A 142 -11.56 -6.10 -4.30
N GLU A 143 -11.95 -6.39 -5.54
CA GLU A 143 -11.40 -7.54 -6.28
C GLU A 143 -9.95 -7.32 -6.66
N ALA A 144 -9.58 -6.11 -7.08
CA ALA A 144 -8.18 -5.75 -7.32
C ALA A 144 -7.34 -5.99 -6.06
N ARG A 145 -7.82 -5.60 -4.87
CA ARG A 145 -7.11 -5.82 -3.59
C ARG A 145 -6.91 -7.31 -3.25
N LYS A 146 -7.83 -8.17 -3.66
CA LYS A 146 -7.72 -9.62 -3.45
C LYS A 146 -6.65 -10.25 -4.33
N GLN A 147 -6.32 -9.64 -5.46
CA GLN A 147 -5.17 -10.05 -6.25
C GLN A 147 -3.90 -9.85 -5.42
N PRO A 148 -2.84 -10.65 -5.65
CA PRO A 148 -1.57 -10.54 -4.93
C PRO A 148 -0.81 -9.27 -5.35
N LEU A 149 -1.38 -8.10 -5.10
CA LEU A 149 -0.75 -6.79 -5.16
C LEU A 149 0.27 -6.70 -4.03
N ALA A 150 1.45 -6.14 -4.30
CA ALA A 150 2.44 -5.90 -3.25
C ALA A 150 1.93 -4.80 -2.32
N GLY A 151 1.23 -5.16 -1.24
CA GLY A 151 0.59 -4.21 -0.31
C GLY A 151 -0.82 -4.58 0.16
N SER A 152 -1.40 -5.69 -0.30
CA SER A 152 -2.57 -6.27 0.40
C SER A 152 -2.14 -6.62 1.83
N PRO A 153 -3.00 -6.47 2.86
CA PRO A 153 -2.74 -7.09 4.14
C PRO A 153 -2.67 -8.59 3.87
N GLN A 154 -1.44 -9.09 3.78
CA GLN A 154 -1.18 -10.50 3.77
C GLN A 154 -1.91 -11.03 5.02
N PRO A 155 -2.85 -11.99 4.92
CA PRO A 155 -3.38 -12.63 6.11
C PRO A 155 -2.16 -12.96 6.97
N PRO A 156 -2.11 -12.49 8.23
CA PRO A 156 -0.87 -12.44 8.98
C PRO A 156 -0.21 -13.78 8.80
N ALA A 157 0.99 -13.79 8.21
CA ALA A 157 1.78 -15.00 8.12
C ALA A 157 1.69 -15.65 9.50
N PRO A 158 1.36 -16.96 9.60
CA PRO A 158 1.08 -17.59 10.88
C PRO A 158 2.16 -17.13 11.85
N ARG A 159 1.72 -16.35 12.85
CA ARG A 159 2.65 -15.61 13.71
C ARG A 159 3.69 -16.61 14.16
N PRO A 160 5.00 -16.30 14.05
CA PRO A 160 6.01 -17.23 14.49
C PRO A 160 5.65 -17.64 15.91
N PRO A 161 5.63 -18.94 16.25
CA PRO A 161 5.29 -19.40 17.60
C PRO A 161 6.10 -18.66 18.69
N ALA A 162 7.32 -18.23 18.35
CA ALA A 162 8.18 -17.37 19.15
C ALA A 162 7.56 -16.02 19.54
N LEU A 163 6.80 -15.37 18.66
CA LEU A 163 6.19 -14.06 18.94
C LEU A 163 5.03 -14.19 19.94
N GLU A 164 4.26 -15.27 19.87
CA GLU A 164 3.20 -15.55 20.85
C GLU A 164 3.82 -15.93 22.21
N GLN A 165 4.86 -16.76 22.22
CA GLN A 165 5.58 -17.13 23.43
C GLN A 165 6.21 -15.92 24.14
N ALA A 166 6.84 -15.00 23.39
CA ALA A 166 7.41 -13.78 23.93
C ALA A 166 6.36 -12.86 24.55
N ARG A 167 5.15 -12.79 23.98
CA ARG A 167 4.04 -12.00 24.53
C ARG A 167 3.53 -12.57 25.84
N THR A 168 3.36 -13.88 25.92
CA THR A 168 2.95 -14.56 27.17
C THR A 168 3.97 -14.32 28.28
N GLN A 169 5.26 -14.45 27.99
CA GLN A 169 6.33 -14.22 28.97
C GLN A 169 6.38 -12.76 29.45
N LEU A 170 6.14 -11.79 28.55
CA LEU A 170 6.06 -10.38 28.92
C LEU A 170 4.85 -10.07 29.82
N GLU A 171 3.70 -10.73 29.60
CA GLU A 171 2.52 -10.59 30.46
C GLU A 171 2.75 -11.22 31.84
N GLU A 172 3.39 -12.38 31.91
CA GLU A 172 3.77 -13.03 33.17
C GLU A 172 4.73 -12.15 33.99
N ALA A 173 5.74 -11.56 33.33
CA ALA A 173 6.64 -10.61 33.95
C ALA A 173 5.89 -9.38 34.50
N ARG A 174 4.97 -8.81 33.72
CA ARG A 174 4.15 -7.66 34.17
C ARG A 174 3.28 -7.99 35.37
N LYS A 175 2.67 -9.18 35.41
CA LYS A 175 1.88 -9.63 36.57
C LYS A 175 2.77 -9.86 37.79
N ALA A 176 3.92 -10.50 37.63
CA ALA A 176 4.87 -10.70 38.73
C ALA A 176 5.36 -9.36 39.32
N MET A 177 5.62 -8.37 38.47
CA MET A 177 5.99 -7.01 38.88
C MET A 177 4.87 -6.31 39.65
N GLN A 178 3.61 -6.43 39.23
CA GLN A 178 2.46 -5.83 39.93
C GLN A 178 2.22 -6.43 41.31
N HIS A 179 2.56 -7.71 41.51
CA HIS A 179 2.41 -8.41 42.79
C HIS A 179 3.68 -8.39 43.66
N GLY A 180 4.73 -7.67 43.25
CA GLY A 180 6.00 -7.58 43.98
C GLY A 180 6.83 -8.87 44.01
N ASP A 181 6.53 -9.82 43.12
CA ASP A 181 7.22 -11.12 43.02
C ASP A 181 8.44 -11.00 42.10
N TRP A 182 9.52 -10.46 42.64
CA TRP A 182 10.78 -10.22 41.93
C TRP A 182 11.45 -11.49 41.42
N THR A 183 11.22 -12.63 42.08
CA THR A 183 11.78 -13.93 41.69
C THR A 183 11.10 -14.44 40.41
N LYS A 184 9.75 -14.40 40.34
CA LYS A 184 9.03 -14.76 39.12
C LYS A 184 9.29 -13.80 37.97
N PHE A 185 9.46 -12.51 38.26
CA PHE A 185 9.84 -11.51 37.26
C PHE A 185 11.20 -11.83 36.63
N GLY A 186 12.22 -12.10 37.45
CA GLY A 186 13.56 -12.46 36.97
C GLY A 186 13.56 -13.70 36.08
N MET A 187 12.83 -14.75 36.49
CA MET A 187 12.70 -15.98 35.70
C MET A 187 11.97 -15.77 34.36
N ALA A 188 10.95 -14.90 34.32
CA ALA A 188 10.22 -14.59 33.09
C ALA A 188 11.08 -13.77 32.11
N MET A 189 11.87 -12.80 32.63
CA MET A 189 12.79 -12.00 31.83
C MET A 189 13.98 -12.80 31.29
N GLU A 190 14.55 -13.71 32.09
CA GLU A 190 15.65 -14.58 31.63
C GLU A 190 15.20 -15.53 30.50
N LYS A 191 13.98 -16.07 30.58
CA LYS A 191 13.39 -16.89 29.50
C LYS A 191 13.23 -16.08 28.21
N LEU A 192 12.77 -14.83 28.32
CA LEU A 192 12.61 -13.93 27.18
C LEU A 192 13.96 -13.57 26.56
N GLU A 193 14.97 -13.25 27.36
CA GLU A 193 16.31 -12.96 26.89
C GLU A 193 16.94 -14.16 26.17
N ARG A 194 16.80 -15.38 26.69
CA ARG A 194 17.27 -16.59 26.01
C ARG A 194 16.60 -16.80 24.67
N GLN A 195 15.29 -16.55 24.56
CA GLN A 195 14.56 -16.66 23.29
C GLN A 195 14.94 -15.58 22.27
N LEU A 196 15.32 -14.39 22.73
CA LEU A 196 15.78 -13.30 21.86
C LEU A 196 17.25 -13.45 21.44
N THR A 197 18.06 -14.11 22.27
CA THR A 197 19.50 -14.29 22.06
C THR A 197 19.84 -15.61 21.38
N GLU A 198 18.90 -16.56 21.29
CA GLU A 198 19.07 -17.76 20.48
C GLU A 198 19.29 -17.39 19.00
N PRO A 199 20.45 -17.74 18.41
CA PRO A 199 20.70 -17.46 17.00
C PRO A 199 19.65 -18.20 16.17
N ARG A 200 18.99 -17.46 15.27
CA ARG A 200 17.96 -17.92 14.31
C ARG A 200 18.53 -19.04 13.43
N GLN A 201 18.64 -20.25 13.96
CA GLN A 201 19.23 -21.38 13.25
C GLN A 201 18.22 -21.97 12.27
N ARG A 202 18.62 -21.89 10.99
CA ARG A 202 18.30 -22.78 9.88
C ARG A 202 16.86 -22.75 9.34
N ARG A 203 16.67 -21.84 8.37
CA ARG A 203 15.80 -22.09 7.21
C ARG A 203 16.51 -21.74 5.89
N VAL A 204 17.77 -22.17 5.73
CA VAL A 204 18.36 -22.37 4.40
C VAL A 204 18.14 -23.83 4.04
N ARG A 205 16.96 -24.14 3.51
CA ARG A 205 16.78 -25.42 2.80
C ARG A 205 17.67 -25.36 1.57
N HIS A 206 18.68 -26.22 1.58
CA HIS A 206 19.52 -26.54 0.44
C HIS A 206 18.63 -26.92 -0.75
N SER A 207 18.62 -26.11 -1.81
CA SER A 207 18.25 -26.60 -3.13
C SER A 207 19.52 -27.18 -3.75
N ARG A 208 19.70 -28.48 -3.57
CA ARG A 208 20.55 -29.30 -4.44
C ARG A 208 19.93 -29.28 -5.84
N ILE A 209 20.69 -28.84 -6.83
CA ILE A 209 20.60 -29.24 -8.24
C ILE A 209 22.08 -29.34 -8.67
N ILE A 210 22.79 -30.43 -8.37
CA ILE A 210 23.01 -31.64 -9.20
C ILE A 210 22.85 -31.41 -10.72
N SER A 211 24.02 -31.45 -11.39
CA SER A 211 24.35 -31.80 -12.79
C SER A 211 23.61 -31.10 -13.92
#